data_AF-A0A7X9IBR8-F1
#
_entry.id   AF-A0A7X9IBR8-F1
#
_cell.length_a   1.000
_cell.length_b   1.000
_cell.length_c   1.000
_cell.angle_alpha   90.00
_cell.angle_beta   90.00
_cell.angle_gamma   90.00
#
_symmetry.space_group_name_H-M   'P 1'
#
loop_
_entity.id
_entity.type
_entity.pdbx_description
1 polymer ?
#
loop_
_entity_poly.entity_id
_entity_poly.type
_entity_poly.pdbx_seq_one_letter_code
_entity_poly.pdbx_strand_id
1 'polypeptide(L)'
;SYDSENNVLTLLFCNLPENVTTYVNSAWELQKDPYSGDAYNSYNDGPLDDGSQMGPFYELETSSPAAELAPGESIIHTQTTVHITGSRKNIDDAARRILGVGLDTIEGVFR
;
A
#
# COMPACT_ATOMS: atom_id res chain seq x y z
N SER A 1 2.05 -2.14 -6.60
CA SER A 1 3.51 -2.24 -6.84
C SER A 1 3.76 -3.13 -8.06
N TYR A 2 4.70 -2.77 -8.92
CA TYR A 2 5.08 -3.58 -10.08
C TYR A 2 6.58 -3.85 -10.06
N ASP A 3 6.92 -5.13 -9.97
CA ASP A 3 8.29 -5.65 -10.09
C ASP A 3 8.50 -6.06 -11.55
N SER A 4 9.20 -5.21 -12.31
CA SER A 4 9.46 -5.42 -13.73
C SER A 4 10.53 -6.47 -14.00
N GLU A 5 11.46 -6.69 -13.06
CA GLU A 5 12.50 -7.70 -13.18
C GLU A 5 11.89 -9.10 -13.12
N ASN A 6 10.96 -9.31 -12.17
CA ASN A 6 10.31 -10.61 -11.97
C ASN A 6 8.94 -10.74 -12.67
N ASN A 7 8.46 -9.68 -13.34
CA ASN A 7 7.13 -9.61 -13.96
C ASN A 7 6.01 -9.96 -12.97
N VAL A 8 5.96 -9.22 -11.86
CA VAL A 8 4.93 -9.39 -10.83
C VAL A 8 4.20 -8.08 -10.59
N LEU A 9 2.89 -8.07 -10.80
CA LEU A 9 2.02 -6.98 -10.37
C LEU A 9 1.35 -7.36 -9.04
N THR A 10 1.69 -6.63 -7.99
CA THR A 10 1.08 -6.77 -6.66
C THR A 10 0.02 -5.69 -6.47
N LEU A 11 -1.20 -6.12 -6.23
CA LEU A 11 -2.36 -5.29 -5.95
C LEU A 11 -2.78 -5.47 -4.49
N LEU A 12 -3.10 -4.35 -3.84
CA LEU A 12 -3.58 -4.31 -2.47
C LEU A 12 -4.95 -3.66 -2.45
N PHE A 13 -5.91 -4.34 -1.85
CA PHE A 13 -7.28 -3.87 -1.70
C PHE A 13 -7.66 -3.89 -0.23
N CYS A 14 -8.47 -2.93 0.18
CA CYS A 14 -9.15 -2.98 1.46
C CYS A 14 -10.51 -2.29 1.37
N ASN A 15 -11.34 -2.51 2.38
CA ASN A 15 -12.59 -1.77 2.51
C ASN A 15 -12.30 -0.38 3.06
N LEU A 16 -12.62 0.66 2.29
CA LEU A 16 -12.60 2.04 2.77
C LEU A 16 -14.02 2.46 3.16
N PRO A 17 -14.29 2.73 4.44
CA PRO A 17 -15.58 3.25 4.85
C PRO A 17 -15.79 4.68 4.35
N GLU A 18 -17.02 4.99 3.92
CA GLU A 18 -17.37 6.32 3.43
C GLU A 18 -17.28 7.36 4.55
N ASN A 19 -16.83 8.58 4.20
CA ASN A 19 -16.75 9.74 5.09
C ASN A 19 -15.85 9.56 6.33
N VAL A 20 -14.95 8.57 6.31
CA VAL A 20 -13.93 8.39 7.34
C VAL A 20 -12.62 9.01 6.88
N THR A 21 -12.08 9.90 7.71
CA THR A 21 -10.81 10.60 7.41
C THR A 21 -9.77 10.42 8.51
N THR A 22 -10.08 9.70 9.58
CA THR A 22 -9.18 9.52 10.73
C THR A 22 -8.53 8.15 10.71
N TYR A 23 -7.20 8.13 10.65
CA TYR A 23 -6.37 6.93 10.68
C TYR A 23 -5.19 7.17 11.61
N VAL A 24 -4.74 6.15 12.32
CA VAL A 24 -3.60 6.30 13.22
C VAL A 24 -2.36 6.61 12.39
N ASN A 25 -1.65 7.68 12.75
CA ASN A 25 -0.38 8.02 12.14
C ASN A 25 0.66 6.95 12.56
N SER A 26 1.36 6.36 11.59
CA SER A 26 2.31 5.26 11.79
C SER A 26 3.76 5.75 11.99
N ALA A 27 4.00 7.06 11.98
CA ALA A 27 5.34 7.63 12.20
C ALA A 27 5.84 7.38 13.62
N TRP A 28 7.11 6.99 13.75
CA TRP A 28 7.74 6.66 15.02
C TRP A 28 8.26 7.91 15.76
N GLU A 29 7.33 8.74 16.23
CA GLU A 29 7.60 10.01 16.91
C GLU A 29 6.51 10.39 17.92
N LEU A 30 6.74 11.47 18.69
CA LEU A 30 5.67 12.09 19.48
C LEU A 30 4.81 12.94 18.54
N GLN A 31 3.68 12.37 18.12
CA GLN A 31 2.83 12.94 17.09
C GLN A 31 2.01 14.13 17.61
N LYS A 32 2.04 15.23 16.86
CA LYS A 32 1.15 16.38 17.07
C LYS A 32 -0.30 16.06 16.69
N ASP A 33 -0.47 15.34 15.57
CA ASP A 33 -1.75 15.00 14.96
C ASP A 33 -1.86 13.47 14.79
N PRO A 34 -2.17 12.72 15.88
CA PRO A 34 -2.04 11.25 15.91
C PRO A 34 -3.06 10.49 15.05
N TYR A 35 -4.11 11.17 14.60
CA TYR A 35 -5.18 10.58 13.78
C TYR A 35 -5.15 11.07 12.32
N SER A 36 -4.05 11.69 11.91
CA SER A 36 -3.79 12.14 10.54
C SER A 36 -2.88 11.16 9.77
N GLY A 37 -3.06 9.86 9.99
CA GLY A 37 -2.38 8.80 9.25
C GLY A 37 -3.05 8.46 7.92
N ASP A 38 -2.48 7.47 7.24
CA ASP A 38 -2.95 7.01 5.94
C ASP A 38 -3.75 5.70 6.04
N ALA A 39 -4.74 5.54 5.16
CA ALA A 39 -5.47 4.29 5.01
C ALA A 39 -4.67 3.23 4.24
N TYR A 40 -3.80 3.69 3.32
CA TYR A 40 -2.88 2.89 2.55
C TYR A 40 -1.49 3.45 2.74
N ASN A 41 -0.53 2.59 3.03
CA ASN A 41 0.85 3.00 3.16
C ASN A 41 1.75 2.02 2.41
N SER A 42 2.85 2.54 1.88
CA SER A 42 3.88 1.76 1.25
C SER A 42 5.24 2.26 1.71
N TYR A 43 6.02 1.38 2.32
CA TYR A 43 7.35 1.69 2.83
C TYR A 43 8.39 0.90 2.04
N ASN A 44 9.46 1.56 1.64
CA ASN A 44 10.64 0.92 1.08
C ASN A 44 11.80 1.21 2.01
N ASP A 45 12.40 0.17 2.58
CA ASP A 45 13.62 0.28 3.37
C ASP A 45 14.81 0.47 2.42
N GLY A 46 14.88 1.62 1.76
CA GLY A 46 16.01 2.00 0.93
C GLY A 46 17.29 2.17 1.77
N PRO A 47 18.46 2.27 1.12
CA PRO A 47 19.70 2.52 1.84
C PRO A 47 19.59 3.82 2.64
N LEU A 48 20.00 3.78 3.90
CA LEU A 48 20.15 4.96 4.75
C LEU A 48 21.30 5.85 4.23
N ASP A 49 21.38 7.09 4.73
CA ASP A 49 22.43 8.05 4.34
C ASP A 49 23.86 7.51 4.58
N ASP A 50 24.03 6.59 5.54
CA ASP A 50 25.30 5.91 5.83
C ASP A 50 25.55 4.64 5.00
N GLY A 51 24.62 4.33 4.08
CA GLY A 51 24.65 3.16 3.20
C GLY A 51 24.23 1.85 3.88
N SER A 52 23.89 1.87 5.18
CA SER A 52 23.34 0.70 5.86
C SER A 52 21.86 0.49 5.49
N GLN A 53 21.39 -0.75 5.62
CA GLN A 53 20.02 -1.14 5.31
C GLN A 53 19.60 -2.18 6.36
N MET A 54 18.39 -2.07 6.93
CA MET A 54 17.92 -3.09 7.90
C MET A 54 17.58 -4.40 7.20
N GLY A 55 17.21 -4.34 5.91
CA GLY A 55 17.13 -5.48 4.99
C GLY A 55 16.41 -5.11 3.69
N PRO A 56 16.35 -6.01 2.68
CA PRO A 56 15.58 -5.77 1.47
C PRO A 56 14.08 -5.94 1.77
N PHE A 57 13.50 -4.97 2.47
CA PHE A 57 12.10 -5.00 2.87
C PHE A 57 11.31 -3.92 2.13
N TYR A 58 10.19 -4.35 1.56
CA TYR A 58 9.20 -3.47 0.95
C TYR A 58 7.84 -3.84 1.50
N GLU A 59 7.14 -2.86 2.04
CA GLU A 59 5.85 -3.02 2.67
C GLU A 59 4.75 -2.39 1.83
N LEU A 60 3.62 -3.09 1.80
CA LEU A 60 2.35 -2.59 1.29
C LEU A 60 1.31 -2.93 2.35
N GLU A 61 0.78 -1.92 3.02
CA GLU A 61 -0.14 -2.10 4.12
C GLU A 61 -1.42 -1.28 3.95
N THR A 62 -2.47 -1.73 4.63
CA THR A 62 -3.68 -0.96 4.82
C THR A 62 -4.03 -0.91 6.29
N SER A 63 -4.58 0.21 6.71
CA SER A 63 -4.95 0.44 8.11
C SER A 63 -6.46 0.53 8.25
N SER A 64 -6.98 0.00 9.35
CA SER A 64 -8.35 0.30 9.75
C SER A 64 -8.47 1.76 10.19
N PRO A 65 -9.68 2.35 10.14
CA PRO A 65 -9.95 3.63 10.76
C PRO A 65 -9.51 3.70 12.23
N ALA A 66 -9.15 4.89 12.68
CA ALA A 66 -9.04 5.21 14.10
C ALA A 66 -10.45 5.35 14.72
N ALA A 67 -11.16 4.24 14.85
CA ALA A 67 -12.55 4.22 15.30
C ALA A 67 -12.66 4.35 16.83
N GLU A 68 -13.57 5.20 17.29
CA GLU A 68 -13.90 5.39 18.71
C GLU A 68 -14.96 4.38 19.17
N LEU A 69 -14.54 3.12 19.40
CA LEU A 69 -15.45 2.04 19.76
C LEU A 69 -15.86 2.07 21.23
N ALA A 70 -17.16 1.95 21.50
CA ALA A 70 -17.69 1.75 22.84
C ALA A 70 -17.49 0.29 23.31
N PRO A 71 -17.62 0.00 24.63
CA PRO A 71 -17.54 -1.37 25.13
C PRO A 71 -18.52 -2.31 24.43
N GLY A 72 -17.99 -3.37 23.80
CA GLY A 72 -18.77 -4.37 23.07
C GLY A 72 -18.94 -4.07 21.58
N GLU A 73 -18.52 -2.91 21.09
CA GLU A 73 -18.50 -2.62 19.65
C GLU A 73 -17.26 -3.21 18.96
N SER A 74 -17.38 -3.43 17.66
CA SER A 74 -16.28 -3.92 16.84
C SER A 74 -16.36 -3.37 15.42
N ILE A 75 -15.21 -3.32 14.75
CA ILE A 75 -15.10 -3.09 13.31
C ILE A 75 -14.36 -4.25 12.68
N ILE A 76 -14.60 -4.48 11.40
CA ILE A 76 -13.86 -5.46 10.61
C ILE A 76 -13.17 -4.70 9.50
N HIS A 77 -11.84 -4.75 9.51
CA HIS A 77 -11.01 -4.33 8.39
C HIS A 77 -10.57 -5.56 7.62
N THR A 78 -10.74 -5.55 6.30
CA THR A 78 -10.35 -6.68 5.45
C THR A 78 -9.40 -6.17 4.39
N GLN A 79 -8.22 -6.77 4.34
CA GLN A 79 -7.22 -6.55 3.32
C GLN A 79 -7.15 -7.77 2.40
N THR A 80 -7.02 -7.54 1.10
CA THR A 80 -6.75 -8.57 0.10
C THR A 80 -5.51 -8.19 -0.69
N THR A 81 -4.51 -9.07 -0.67
CA THR A 81 -3.30 -8.93 -1.48
C THR A 81 -3.35 -9.93 -2.62
N VAL A 82 -3.14 -9.45 -3.86
CA VAL A 82 -3.14 -10.28 -5.06
C VAL A 82 -1.82 -10.09 -5.79
N HIS A 83 -1.13 -11.20 -6.06
CA HIS A 83 0.05 -11.22 -6.92
C HIS A 83 -0.33 -11.80 -8.28
N ILE A 84 -0.22 -10.98 -9.32
CA ILE A 84 -0.45 -11.39 -10.71
C ILE A 84 0.91 -11.63 -11.36
N THR A 85 1.13 -12.85 -11.83
CA THR A 85 2.36 -13.28 -12.50
C THR A 85 2.05 -13.83 -13.89
N GLY A 86 3.04 -13.83 -14.79
CA GLY A 86 2.90 -14.35 -16.15
C GLY A 86 3.61 -13.49 -17.18
N SER A 87 3.15 -13.54 -18.43
CA SER A 87 3.73 -12.71 -19.48
C SER A 87 3.43 -11.22 -19.22
N ARG A 88 4.39 -10.35 -19.52
CA ARG A 88 4.23 -8.88 -19.43
C ARG A 88 2.95 -8.40 -20.12
N LYS A 89 2.60 -8.98 -21.27
CA LYS A 89 1.36 -8.65 -21.99
C LYS A 89 0.11 -8.93 -21.15
N ASN A 90 0.00 -10.10 -20.52
CA ASN A 90 -1.18 -10.45 -19.73
C ASN A 90 -1.28 -9.57 -18.46
N ILE A 91 -0.13 -9.23 -17.87
CA ILE A 91 -0.08 -8.33 -16.72
C ILE A 91 -0.47 -6.91 -17.14
N ASP A 92 -0.02 -6.41 -18.30
CA ASP A 92 -0.43 -5.11 -18.85
C ASP A 92 -1.94 -5.07 -19.13
N ASP A 93 -2.49 -6.14 -19.71
CA ASP A 93 -3.93 -6.29 -19.93
C ASP A 93 -4.71 -6.22 -18.60
N ALA A 94 -4.18 -6.83 -17.52
CA ALA A 94 -4.77 -6.76 -16.18
C ALA A 94 -4.64 -5.35 -15.55
N ALA A 95 -3.46 -4.73 -15.64
CA ALA A 95 -3.20 -3.40 -15.11
C ALA A 95 -4.15 -2.37 -15.73
N ARG A 96 -4.34 -2.40 -17.05
CA ARG A 96 -5.28 -1.49 -17.74
C ARG A 96 -6.72 -1.68 -17.28
N ARG A 97 -7.15 -2.91 -17.05
CA ARG A 97 -8.52 -3.22 -16.62
C ARG A 97 -8.79 -2.83 -15.17
N ILE A 98 -7.82 -3.02 -14.28
CA ILE A 98 -7.99 -2.83 -12.84
C ILE A 98 -7.61 -1.39 -12.43
N LEU A 99 -6.49 -0.88 -12.93
CA LEU A 99 -5.90 0.41 -12.53
C LEU A 99 -6.19 1.53 -13.53
N GLY A 100 -6.71 1.22 -14.72
CA GLY A 100 -6.96 2.20 -15.79
C GLY A 100 -5.69 2.63 -16.55
N VAL A 101 -4.52 2.15 -16.16
CA VAL A 101 -3.21 2.49 -16.76
C VAL A 101 -2.41 1.24 -17.10
N GLY A 102 -1.54 1.33 -18.11
CA GLY A 102 -0.65 0.23 -18.51
C GLY A 102 0.68 0.23 -17.76
N LEU A 103 1.43 -0.86 -17.88
CA LEU A 103 2.75 -1.04 -17.28
C LEU A 103 3.75 0.01 -17.76
N ASP A 104 3.67 0.45 -19.02
CA ASP A 104 4.54 1.52 -19.54
C ASP A 104 4.36 2.84 -18.76
N THR A 105 3.12 3.16 -18.36
CA THR A 105 2.83 4.33 -17.52
C THR A 105 3.35 4.15 -16.10
N ILE A 106 3.18 2.96 -15.52
CA ILE A 106 3.64 2.63 -14.17
C ILE A 106 5.18 2.67 -14.10
N GLU A 107 5.87 2.14 -15.10
CA GLU A 107 7.34 2.17 -15.16
C GLU A 107 7.86 3.59 -15.46
N GLY A 108 7.11 4.37 -16.23
CA GLY A 108 7.52 5.70 -16.67
C GLY A 108 7.61 6.75 -15.55
N VAL A 109 6.93 6.58 -14.42
CA VAL A 109 6.98 7.55 -13.31
C VAL A 109 8.24 7.45 -12.43
N PHE A 110 9.03 6.38 -12.59
CA PHE A 110 10.27 6.15 -11.83
C PHE A 110 11.54 6.32 -12.68
N ARG A 111 11.40 6.73 -13.94
CA ARG A 111 12.51 6.98 -14.87
C ARG A 111 12.81 8.46 -15.01
#